data_AF-A0A924WH86-F1
#
_entry.id   AF-A0A924WH86-F1
#
_cell.length_a   1.000
_cell.length_b   1.000
_cell.length_c   1.000
_cell.angle_alpha   90.00
_cell.angle_beta   90.00
_cell.angle_gamma   90.00
#
_symmetry.space_group_name_H-M   'P 1'
#
loop_
_entity.id
_entity.type
_entity.pdbx_description
1 polymer ?
#
loop_
_entity_poly.entity_id
_entity_poly.type
_entity_poly.pdbx_seq_one_letter_code
_entity_poly.pdbx_strand_id
1 'polypeptide(L)'
;MKKGNAIANSWNSPTNFDMNNNSVFDKIEAWLSGELPEAEARTFEAEMAADTAFAAEVERHRRGREALDRLAEQALQTDMARWRTSLDELPEPPTDVLPTKGTNWLRWILGGLLGFLLVGAAYWFWPSEKAQSDNTPVQEIVPPQTKSHTPIADTPPNEPVNENKDPKEKEENNSPRLIAMAETNLSDLQGAILQQYGQTMGDDDEENPFFTTGLKAFKGTDLKTAKRDLLQVTKTDPFFPSAQEILAYIYFREKNYPKAVQCYESFASQSADPAADWRLLQFYLMDYQHRKADFSKKLGEISDPEKQHRYQKEAVKLKRELGKIGIK
;
A
#
# COMPACT_ATOMS: atom_id res chain seq x y z
N MET A 1 40.44 7.23 -53.11
CA MET A 1 40.52 5.84 -52.60
C MET A 1 40.11 5.84 -51.13
N LYS A 2 38.92 5.32 -50.84
CA LYS A 2 38.34 5.19 -49.49
C LYS A 2 38.79 3.85 -48.89
N LYS A 3 39.24 3.83 -47.63
CA LYS A 3 39.28 2.63 -46.79
C LYS A 3 38.52 2.93 -45.51
N GLY A 4 37.31 2.36 -45.42
CA GLY A 4 36.48 2.40 -44.23
C GLY A 4 36.89 1.27 -43.29
N ASN A 5 37.10 1.62 -42.02
CA ASN A 5 37.27 0.67 -40.93
C ASN A 5 35.87 0.26 -40.45
N ALA A 6 35.50 -0.99 -40.67
CA ALA A 6 34.30 -1.59 -40.09
C ALA A 6 34.65 -2.10 -38.69
N ILE A 7 34.16 -1.43 -37.65
CA ILE A 7 34.14 -1.94 -36.28
C ILE A 7 32.88 -2.79 -36.17
N ALA A 8 33.05 -4.11 -36.10
CA ALA A 8 31.97 -5.04 -35.87
C ALA A 8 31.56 -4.98 -34.39
N ASN A 9 30.37 -4.44 -34.12
CA ASN A 9 29.74 -4.51 -32.81
C ASN A 9 29.20 -5.93 -32.60
N SER A 10 29.90 -6.75 -31.80
CA SER A 10 29.35 -8.01 -31.29
C SER A 10 28.58 -7.76 -29.99
N TRP A 11 27.35 -7.26 -30.12
CA TRP A 11 26.37 -7.25 -29.05
C TRP A 11 25.13 -7.97 -29.55
N ASN A 12 25.05 -9.27 -29.28
CA ASN A 12 23.79 -10.02 -29.23
C ASN A 12 24.05 -11.43 -28.67
N SER A 13 23.83 -11.58 -27.37
CA SER A 13 23.28 -12.80 -26.80
C SER A 13 22.34 -12.34 -25.68
N PRO A 14 21.02 -12.53 -25.82
CA PRO A 14 20.08 -12.29 -24.74
C PRO A 14 20.48 -13.21 -23.58
N THR A 15 20.76 -12.63 -22.43
CA THR A 15 21.03 -13.37 -21.20
C THR A 15 19.79 -14.19 -20.83
N ASN A 16 19.95 -15.51 -20.77
CA ASN A 16 19.03 -16.48 -20.14
C ASN A 16 18.94 -16.27 -18.61
N PHE A 17 18.79 -15.02 -18.15
CA PHE A 17 18.85 -14.66 -16.73
C PHE A 17 17.48 -14.75 -16.03
N ASP A 18 16.37 -14.66 -16.76
CA ASP A 18 15.06 -14.45 -16.13
C ASP A 18 14.22 -15.71 -15.87
N MET A 19 14.64 -16.90 -16.29
CA MET A 19 13.92 -18.16 -15.96
C MET A 19 14.54 -18.97 -14.82
N ASN A 20 15.81 -18.72 -14.46
CA ASN A 20 16.49 -19.49 -13.42
C ASN A 20 16.42 -18.85 -12.02
N ASN A 21 16.22 -17.52 -11.93
CA ASN A 21 16.19 -16.82 -10.65
C ASN A 21 14.96 -17.20 -9.79
N ASN A 22 13.79 -17.42 -10.40
CA ASN A 22 12.62 -17.92 -9.67
C ASN A 22 12.87 -19.33 -9.09
N SER A 23 13.63 -20.18 -9.81
CA SER A 23 13.99 -21.51 -9.32
C SER A 23 14.95 -21.48 -8.13
N VAL A 24 15.81 -20.47 -8.02
CA VAL A 24 16.75 -20.35 -6.89
C VAL A 24 15.97 -19.94 -5.64
N PHE A 25 15.09 -18.94 -5.75
CA PHE A 25 14.19 -18.53 -4.67
C PHE A 25 13.38 -19.72 -4.12
N ASP A 26 12.70 -20.46 -5.00
CA ASP A 26 11.86 -21.59 -4.60
C ASP A 26 12.67 -22.69 -3.90
N LYS A 27 13.90 -22.96 -4.37
CA LYS A 27 14.81 -23.93 -3.74
C LYS A 27 15.29 -23.48 -2.37
N ILE A 28 15.59 -22.18 -2.19
CA ILE A 28 15.93 -21.59 -0.89
C ILE A 28 14.75 -21.73 0.07
N GLU A 29 13.54 -21.39 -0.37
CA GLU A 29 12.34 -21.46 0.48
C GLU A 29 12.00 -22.90 0.86
N ALA A 30 12.08 -23.85 -0.08
CA ALA A 30 11.88 -25.27 0.20
C ALA A 30 12.93 -25.85 1.16
N TRP A 31 14.18 -25.38 1.10
CA TRP A 31 15.21 -25.77 2.07
C TRP A 31 14.94 -25.17 3.45
N LEU A 32 14.61 -23.87 3.53
CA LEU A 32 14.27 -23.18 4.78
C LEU A 32 12.98 -23.71 5.43
N SER A 33 12.02 -24.22 4.65
CA SER A 33 10.81 -24.89 5.15
C SER A 33 11.03 -26.36 5.54
N GLY A 34 12.16 -26.96 5.15
CA GLY A 34 12.43 -28.39 5.34
C GLY A 34 11.65 -29.30 4.39
N GLU A 35 11.15 -28.76 3.29
CA GLU A 35 10.41 -29.50 2.25
C GLU A 35 11.34 -30.10 1.18
N LEU A 36 12.61 -29.68 1.15
CA LEU A 36 13.59 -30.18 0.21
C LEU A 36 13.98 -31.65 0.53
N PRO A 37 13.95 -32.58 -0.43
CA PRO A 37 14.36 -33.96 -0.21
C PRO A 37 15.79 -34.07 0.35
N GLU A 38 16.06 -35.04 1.23
CA GLU A 38 17.35 -35.13 1.94
C GLU A 38 18.57 -35.17 1.00
N ALA A 39 18.45 -35.84 -0.15
CA ALA A 39 19.51 -35.87 -1.16
C ALA A 39 19.80 -34.49 -1.77
N GLU A 40 18.76 -33.70 -2.02
CA GLU A 40 18.87 -32.34 -2.56
C GLU A 40 19.27 -31.32 -1.49
N ALA A 41 18.86 -31.52 -0.23
CA ALA A 41 19.32 -30.71 0.89
C ALA A 41 20.84 -30.82 1.09
N ARG A 42 21.41 -32.04 0.96
CA ARG A 42 22.87 -32.22 1.03
C ARG A 42 23.61 -31.54 -0.12
N THR A 43 23.05 -31.53 -1.34
CA THR A 43 23.68 -30.81 -2.45
C THR A 43 23.57 -29.31 -2.26
N PHE A 44 22.44 -28.81 -1.78
CA PHE A 44 22.23 -27.40 -1.44
C PHE A 44 23.19 -26.91 -0.34
N GLU A 45 23.39 -27.70 0.72
CA GLU A 45 24.36 -27.39 1.77
C GLU A 45 25.81 -27.38 1.24
N ALA A 46 26.14 -28.30 0.34
CA ALA A 46 27.44 -28.31 -0.32
C ALA A 46 27.63 -27.09 -1.24
N GLU A 47 26.58 -26.66 -1.96
CA GLU A 47 26.56 -25.43 -2.76
C GLU A 47 26.78 -24.20 -1.87
N MET A 48 26.08 -24.09 -0.74
CA MET A 48 26.28 -23.01 0.24
C MET A 48 27.69 -22.99 0.83
N ALA A 49 28.29 -24.15 1.09
CA ALA A 49 29.65 -24.24 1.61
C ALA A 49 30.71 -23.85 0.57
N ALA A 50 30.43 -24.09 -0.71
CA ALA A 50 31.34 -23.79 -1.82
C ALA A 50 31.24 -22.33 -2.29
N ASP A 51 30.06 -21.71 -2.20
CA ASP A 51 29.80 -20.35 -2.67
C ASP A 51 29.33 -19.42 -1.53
N THR A 52 30.22 -18.54 -1.11
CA THR A 52 29.96 -17.55 -0.05
C THR A 52 28.89 -16.52 -0.44
N ALA A 53 28.74 -16.19 -1.73
CA ALA A 53 27.72 -15.25 -2.19
C ALA A 53 26.33 -15.90 -2.10
N PHE A 54 26.24 -17.18 -2.50
CA PHE A 54 25.01 -17.95 -2.36
C PHE A 54 24.60 -18.14 -0.90
N ALA A 55 25.54 -18.46 -0.01
CA ALA A 55 25.27 -18.54 1.43
C ALA A 55 24.75 -17.20 2.01
N ALA A 56 25.30 -16.07 1.56
CA ALA A 56 24.83 -14.75 1.97
C ALA A 56 23.40 -14.46 1.49
N GLU A 57 23.00 -14.96 0.32
CA GLU A 57 21.63 -14.87 -0.17
C GLU A 57 20.67 -15.68 0.70
N VAL A 58 20.97 -16.95 0.98
CA VAL A 58 20.17 -17.80 1.89
C VAL A 58 19.98 -17.12 3.26
N GLU A 59 21.03 -16.48 3.78
CA GLU A 59 20.98 -15.75 5.04
C GLU A 59 20.13 -14.46 4.97
N ARG A 60 20.05 -13.80 3.81
CA ARG A 60 19.08 -12.70 3.59
C ARG A 60 17.65 -13.22 3.67
N HIS A 61 17.34 -14.33 2.99
CA HIS A 61 16.02 -14.96 3.03
C HIS A 61 15.59 -15.36 4.45
N ARG A 62 16.49 -16.03 5.19
CA ARG A 62 16.25 -16.42 6.58
C ARG A 62 15.90 -15.23 7.47
N ARG A 63 16.70 -14.15 7.41
CA ARG A 63 16.43 -12.93 8.17
C ARG A 63 15.13 -12.24 7.73
N GLY A 64 14.80 -12.29 6.45
CA GLY A 64 13.53 -11.81 5.92
C GLY A 64 12.33 -12.50 6.57
N ARG A 65 12.34 -13.83 6.64
CA ARG A 65 11.28 -14.63 7.31
C ARG A 65 11.17 -14.30 8.79
N GLU A 66 12.29 -14.28 9.52
CA GLU A 66 12.30 -13.94 10.94
C GLU A 66 11.74 -12.52 11.22
N ALA A 67 12.00 -11.57 10.32
CA ALA A 67 11.46 -10.23 10.44
C ALA A 67 9.94 -10.20 10.23
N LEU A 68 9.42 -10.94 9.24
CA LEU A 68 7.98 -11.07 8.99
C LEU A 68 7.26 -11.74 10.16
N ASP A 69 7.84 -12.79 10.74
CA ASP A 69 7.26 -13.48 11.92
C ASP A 69 7.16 -12.54 13.12
N ARG A 70 8.19 -11.72 13.38
CA ARG A 70 8.15 -10.71 14.46
C ARG A 70 7.10 -9.63 14.21
N LEU A 71 6.94 -9.19 12.95
CA LEU A 71 5.90 -8.22 12.59
C LEU A 71 4.50 -8.82 12.79
N ALA A 72 4.29 -10.08 12.40
CA ALA A 72 3.04 -10.78 12.62
C ALA A 72 2.73 -10.94 14.12
N GLU A 73 3.74 -11.26 14.95
CA GLU A 73 3.59 -11.34 16.40
C GLU A 73 3.20 -9.97 17.01
N GLN A 74 3.88 -8.90 16.62
CA GLN A 74 3.56 -7.54 17.09
C GLN A 74 2.15 -7.10 16.70
N ALA A 75 1.73 -7.43 15.46
CA ALA A 75 0.37 -7.17 15.00
C ALA A 75 -0.65 -7.93 15.86
N LEU A 76 -0.41 -9.23 16.12
CA LEU A 76 -1.27 -10.05 16.96
C LEU A 76 -1.36 -9.52 18.40
N GLN A 77 -0.23 -9.11 18.99
CA GLN A 77 -0.21 -8.51 20.34
C GLN A 77 -1.03 -7.22 20.40
N THR A 78 -0.95 -6.39 19.35
CA THR A 78 -1.73 -5.15 19.22
C THR A 78 -3.22 -5.45 19.15
N ASP A 79 -3.61 -6.44 18.34
CA ASP A 79 -5.01 -6.88 18.22
C ASP A 79 -5.55 -7.46 19.52
N MET A 80 -4.75 -8.27 20.22
CA MET A 80 -5.11 -8.80 21.55
C MET A 80 -5.33 -7.68 22.58
N ALA A 81 -4.46 -6.66 22.59
CA ALA A 81 -4.62 -5.50 23.45
C ALA A 81 -5.92 -4.74 23.13
N ARG A 82 -6.22 -4.55 21.84
CA ARG A 82 -7.45 -3.92 21.39
C ARG A 82 -8.70 -4.71 21.81
N TRP A 83 -8.68 -6.04 21.64
CA TRP A 83 -9.81 -6.89 22.04
C TRP A 83 -10.04 -6.87 23.54
N ARG A 84 -8.97 -6.86 24.35
CA ARG A 84 -9.09 -6.74 25.80
C ARG A 84 -9.82 -5.44 26.20
N THR A 85 -9.44 -4.31 25.63
CA THR A 85 -10.13 -3.04 25.87
C THR A 85 -11.60 -3.11 25.46
N SER A 86 -11.90 -3.73 24.31
CA SER A 86 -13.29 -3.85 23.85
C SER A 86 -14.15 -4.76 24.73
N LEU A 87 -13.55 -5.74 25.43
CA LEU A 87 -14.26 -6.60 26.38
C LEU A 87 -14.57 -5.86 27.69
N ASP A 88 -13.65 -5.01 28.15
CA ASP A 88 -13.85 -4.19 29.35
C ASP A 88 -14.91 -3.09 29.13
N GLU A 89 -15.11 -2.64 27.89
CA GLU A 89 -16.15 -1.67 27.50
C GLU A 89 -17.54 -2.29 27.30
N LEU A 90 -17.68 -3.63 27.39
CA LEU A 90 -19.01 -4.23 27.34
C LEU A 90 -19.81 -3.70 28.53
N PRO A 91 -21.01 -3.12 28.30
CA PRO A 91 -21.84 -2.62 29.38
C PRO A 91 -22.06 -3.76 30.36
N GLU A 92 -21.86 -3.48 31.66
CA GLU A 92 -22.19 -4.45 32.69
C GLU A 92 -23.60 -4.96 32.41
N PRO A 93 -23.79 -6.30 32.35
CA PRO A 93 -25.09 -6.86 32.03
C PRO A 93 -26.10 -6.21 32.98
N PRO A 94 -27.24 -5.71 32.46
CA PRO A 94 -28.21 -5.05 33.31
C PRO A 94 -28.49 -5.97 34.49
N THR A 95 -28.28 -5.47 35.72
CA THR A 95 -28.69 -6.14 36.96
C THR A 95 -30.22 -6.11 37.08
N ASP A 96 -30.89 -6.62 36.05
CA ASP A 96 -32.30 -6.94 36.13
C ASP A 96 -32.41 -8.24 36.93
N VAL A 97 -32.87 -8.07 38.16
CA VAL A 97 -33.36 -9.12 39.08
C VAL A 97 -33.88 -10.33 38.31
N LEU A 98 -33.10 -11.42 38.29
CA LEU A 98 -33.48 -12.65 37.64
C LEU A 98 -34.83 -13.13 38.20
N PRO A 99 -35.86 -13.35 37.37
CA PRO A 99 -37.07 -14.00 37.83
C PRO A 99 -36.72 -15.41 38.28
N THR A 100 -36.78 -15.64 39.59
CA THR A 100 -36.62 -16.95 40.23
C THR A 100 -37.82 -17.84 39.87
N LYS A 101 -37.84 -18.41 38.67
CA LYS A 101 -38.85 -19.42 38.31
C LYS A 101 -38.38 -20.36 37.18
N GLY A 102 -38.06 -21.60 37.54
CA GLY A 102 -38.35 -22.77 36.70
C GLY A 102 -37.27 -23.30 35.73
N THR A 103 -36.04 -23.46 36.21
CA THR A 103 -35.09 -24.60 36.06
C THR A 103 -35.00 -25.51 34.80
N ASN A 104 -35.53 -25.22 33.61
CA ASN A 104 -35.30 -26.10 32.43
C ASN A 104 -34.81 -25.42 31.14
N TRP A 105 -34.97 -24.10 30.97
CA TRP A 105 -34.58 -23.43 29.71
C TRP A 105 -33.06 -23.46 29.49
N LEU A 106 -32.24 -23.18 30.51
CA LEU A 106 -30.78 -23.12 30.35
C LEU A 106 -30.17 -24.43 29.79
N ARG A 107 -30.79 -25.59 30.09
CA ARG A 107 -30.39 -26.89 29.55
C ARG A 107 -30.63 -27.03 28.05
N TRP A 108 -31.68 -26.40 27.51
CA TRP A 108 -31.97 -26.39 26.08
C TRP A 108 -31.02 -25.48 25.29
N ILE A 109 -30.62 -24.32 25.85
CA ILE A 109 -29.62 -23.45 25.20
C ILE A 109 -28.26 -24.13 25.16
N LEU A 110 -27.79 -24.70 26.27
CA LEU A 110 -26.49 -25.39 26.29
C LEU A 110 -26.49 -26.62 25.37
N GLY A 111 -27.59 -27.38 25.32
CA GLY A 111 -27.73 -28.51 24.40
C GLY A 111 -27.71 -28.10 22.93
N GLY A 112 -28.37 -26.98 22.59
CA GLY A 112 -28.40 -26.45 21.22
C GLY A 112 -27.03 -25.97 20.72
N LEU A 113 -26.26 -25.29 21.58
CA LEU A 113 -24.93 -24.78 21.24
C LEU A 113 -23.92 -25.91 21.02
N LEU A 114 -23.98 -26.95 21.86
CA LEU A 114 -23.12 -28.14 21.70
C LEU A 114 -23.47 -28.92 20.43
N GLY A 115 -24.76 -29.03 20.10
CA GLY A 115 -25.21 -29.65 18.86
C GLY A 115 -24.73 -28.91 17.61
N PHE A 116 -24.78 -27.57 17.61
CA PHE A 116 -24.33 -26.75 16.48
C PHE A 116 -22.81 -26.85 16.26
N LEU A 117 -22.03 -26.89 17.34
CA LEU A 117 -20.57 -27.10 17.28
C LEU A 117 -20.19 -28.46 16.69
N LEU A 118 -20.91 -29.53 17.07
CA LEU A 118 -20.65 -30.87 16.54
C LEU A 118 -20.98 -31.00 15.05
N VAL A 119 -22.06 -30.36 14.58
CA VAL A 119 -22.41 -30.34 13.14
C VAL A 119 -21.38 -29.56 12.32
N GLY A 120 -20.89 -28.42 12.84
CA GLY A 120 -19.83 -27.64 12.19
C GLY A 120 -18.51 -28.43 12.06
N ALA A 121 -18.10 -29.14 13.11
CA ALA A 121 -16.90 -29.97 13.08
C ALA A 121 -17.01 -31.14 12.10
N ALA A 122 -18.19 -31.79 12.02
CA ALA A 122 -18.45 -32.87 11.07
C ALA A 122 -18.42 -32.40 9.61
N TYR A 123 -18.91 -31.19 9.32
CA TYR A 123 -18.83 -30.60 7.98
C TYR A 123 -17.39 -30.29 7.55
N TRP A 124 -16.54 -29.88 8.50
CA TRP A 124 -15.14 -29.55 8.22
C TRP A 124 -14.27 -30.79 7.96
N PHE A 125 -14.62 -31.93 8.56
CA PHE A 125 -13.94 -33.21 8.32
C PHE A 125 -14.48 -33.98 7.10
N TRP A 126 -15.48 -33.45 6.38
CA TRP A 126 -16.02 -34.12 5.19
C TRP A 126 -15.04 -33.95 4.01
N PRO A 127 -14.42 -35.04 3.51
CA PRO A 127 -13.42 -34.97 2.45
C PRO A 127 -14.10 -34.47 1.17
N SER A 128 -13.74 -33.25 0.77
CA SER A 128 -14.18 -32.69 -0.50
C SER A 128 -13.35 -33.32 -1.61
N GLU A 129 -13.90 -34.32 -2.29
CA GLU A 129 -13.32 -34.87 -3.52
C GLU A 129 -13.14 -33.71 -4.51
N LYS A 130 -11.88 -33.31 -4.72
CA LYS A 130 -11.54 -32.29 -5.71
C LYS A 130 -11.74 -32.91 -7.08
N ALA A 131 -12.84 -32.55 -7.74
CA ALA A 131 -13.03 -32.81 -9.16
C ALA A 131 -11.91 -32.10 -9.94
N GLN A 132 -11.03 -32.90 -10.52
CA GLN A 132 -9.95 -32.49 -11.39
C GLN A 132 -10.56 -31.98 -12.71
N SER A 133 -10.68 -30.67 -12.86
CA SER A 133 -11.13 -30.03 -14.11
C SER A 133 -9.92 -29.72 -14.98
N ASP A 134 -9.56 -30.68 -15.83
CA ASP A 134 -8.79 -30.41 -17.05
C ASP A 134 -9.64 -29.57 -17.98
N ASN A 135 -9.27 -28.30 -18.20
CA ASN A 135 -9.67 -27.53 -19.37
C ASN A 135 -8.64 -26.42 -19.64
N THR A 136 -7.80 -26.68 -20.63
CA THR A 136 -6.98 -25.69 -21.33
C THR A 136 -7.85 -24.88 -22.31
N PRO A 137 -7.78 -23.54 -22.32
CA PRO A 137 -8.13 -22.77 -23.50
C PRO A 137 -6.88 -22.20 -24.15
N VAL A 138 -6.68 -22.58 -25.41
CA VAL A 138 -5.78 -21.95 -26.38
C VAL A 138 -6.24 -20.50 -26.60
N GLN A 139 -5.37 -19.52 -26.35
CA GLN A 139 -5.58 -18.14 -26.77
C GLN A 139 -4.92 -17.88 -28.12
N GLU A 140 -5.75 -17.44 -29.07
CA GLU A 140 -5.39 -16.96 -30.40
C GLU A 140 -4.98 -15.49 -30.32
N ILE A 141 -3.79 -15.18 -30.83
CA ILE A 141 -3.17 -13.84 -30.81
C ILE A 141 -3.72 -13.06 -32.01
N VAL A 142 -4.48 -11.99 -31.74
CA VAL A 142 -4.89 -11.00 -32.76
C VAL A 142 -3.99 -9.76 -32.63
N PRO A 143 -3.41 -9.24 -33.72
CA PRO A 143 -2.55 -8.05 -33.69
C PRO A 143 -3.35 -6.75 -33.50
N PRO A 144 -2.84 -5.76 -32.73
CA PRO A 144 -3.52 -4.47 -32.57
C PRO A 144 -3.33 -3.56 -33.79
N GLN A 145 -4.45 -3.04 -34.29
CA GLN A 145 -4.50 -1.98 -35.30
C GLN A 145 -4.28 -0.59 -34.69
N THR A 146 -3.34 0.15 -35.27
CA THR A 146 -3.04 1.57 -35.05
C THR A 146 -4.21 2.45 -35.49
N LYS A 147 -4.67 3.38 -34.63
CA LYS A 147 -5.52 4.52 -35.03
C LYS A 147 -4.88 5.85 -34.65
N SER A 148 -4.66 6.65 -35.69
CA SER A 148 -4.30 8.07 -35.68
C SER A 148 -5.41 8.94 -35.11
N HIS A 149 -5.06 9.88 -34.24
CA HIS A 149 -5.78 11.15 -34.07
C HIS A 149 -4.79 12.31 -33.83
N THR A 150 -4.91 13.33 -34.66
CA THR A 150 -4.50 14.75 -34.51
C THR A 150 -5.75 15.57 -34.85
N PRO A 151 -5.84 16.90 -34.62
CA PRO A 151 -5.09 17.85 -33.76
C PRO A 151 -6.02 18.75 -32.90
N ILE A 152 -5.54 19.37 -31.81
CA ILE A 152 -6.23 20.47 -31.08
C ILE A 152 -5.12 21.42 -30.57
N ALA A 153 -4.85 22.53 -31.26
CA ALA A 153 -5.44 23.89 -31.12
C ALA A 153 -4.84 24.70 -29.97
N ASP A 154 -4.15 25.79 -30.36
CA ASP A 154 -3.47 26.78 -29.52
C ASP A 154 -4.42 27.49 -28.55
N THR A 155 -3.96 27.71 -27.31
CA THR A 155 -4.61 28.61 -26.34
C THR A 155 -3.67 29.78 -26.02
N PRO A 156 -4.16 31.04 -25.90
CA PRO A 156 -3.34 32.25 -25.86
C PRO A 156 -2.67 32.53 -24.48
N PRO A 157 -1.76 33.54 -24.42
CA PRO A 157 -0.88 33.79 -23.28
C PRO A 157 -1.59 34.33 -22.03
N ASN A 158 -1.11 33.87 -20.87
CA ASN A 158 -1.45 34.38 -19.54
C ASN A 158 -1.15 35.88 -19.40
N GLU A 159 -2.15 36.61 -18.94
CA GLU A 159 -2.07 37.99 -18.44
C GLU A 159 -1.56 37.98 -16.98
N PRO A 160 -0.68 38.91 -16.57
CA PRO A 160 -0.14 38.94 -15.21
C PRO A 160 -1.20 39.42 -14.20
N VAL A 161 -1.56 38.53 -13.27
CA VAL A 161 -2.43 38.85 -12.13
C VAL A 161 -1.69 39.78 -11.17
N ASN A 162 -2.35 40.90 -10.90
CA ASN A 162 -1.92 41.99 -10.03
C ASN A 162 -2.03 41.58 -8.55
N GLU A 163 -0.88 41.38 -7.91
CA GLU A 163 -0.68 41.07 -6.51
C GLU A 163 -0.70 42.37 -5.68
N ASN A 164 -1.89 42.79 -5.22
CA ASN A 164 -2.03 43.54 -3.97
C ASN A 164 -3.50 43.82 -3.65
N LYS A 165 -4.05 43.02 -2.73
CA LYS A 165 -5.08 43.44 -1.78
C LYS A 165 -5.19 42.34 -0.74
N ASP A 166 -4.58 42.54 0.42
CA ASP A 166 -4.79 41.77 1.64
C ASP A 166 -6.28 41.81 2.02
N PRO A 167 -7.03 40.69 1.92
CA PRO A 167 -8.21 40.51 2.74
C PRO A 167 -7.71 39.89 4.04
N LYS A 168 -8.11 40.46 5.19
CA LYS A 168 -8.14 39.70 6.44
C LYS A 168 -9.20 38.61 6.27
N GLU A 169 -8.82 37.55 5.58
CA GLU A 169 -9.54 36.31 5.43
C GLU A 169 -9.64 35.74 6.84
N LYS A 170 -10.85 35.67 7.38
CA LYS A 170 -11.10 34.88 8.58
C LYS A 170 -10.62 33.49 8.21
N GLU A 171 -9.54 33.01 8.86
CA GLU A 171 -9.11 31.62 8.77
C GLU A 171 -10.34 30.75 9.03
N GLU A 172 -10.96 30.29 7.94
CA GLU A 172 -12.12 29.44 7.94
C GLU A 172 -11.60 28.06 8.29
N ASN A 173 -11.37 27.88 9.59
CA ASN A 173 -10.65 26.74 10.14
C ASN A 173 -11.27 25.44 9.63
N ASN A 174 -10.47 24.63 8.92
CA ASN A 174 -10.86 23.28 8.51
C ASN A 174 -11.44 22.55 9.74
N SER A 175 -12.60 21.93 9.58
CA SER A 175 -13.30 21.28 10.71
C SER A 175 -12.34 20.30 11.39
N PRO A 176 -12.00 20.48 12.70
CA PRO A 176 -11.05 19.61 13.40
C PRO A 176 -11.42 18.12 13.31
N ARG A 177 -12.70 17.82 13.14
CA ARG A 177 -13.22 16.48 12.91
C ARG A 177 -12.76 15.85 11.59
N LEU A 178 -12.69 16.62 10.51
CA LEU A 178 -12.23 16.14 9.20
C LEU A 178 -10.73 15.85 9.22
N ILE A 179 -9.97 16.74 9.86
CA ILE A 179 -8.54 16.55 10.08
C ILE A 179 -8.30 15.26 10.87
N ALA A 180 -9.01 15.05 11.98
CA ALA A 180 -8.88 13.83 12.79
C ALA A 180 -9.25 12.55 12.01
N MET A 181 -10.27 12.59 11.14
CA MET A 181 -10.62 11.47 10.26
C MET A 181 -9.48 11.13 9.29
N ALA A 182 -8.89 12.15 8.64
CA ALA A 182 -7.78 11.96 7.72
C ALA A 182 -6.52 11.48 8.44
N GLU A 183 -6.16 12.07 9.59
CA GLU A 183 -5.00 11.66 10.41
C GLU A 183 -5.10 10.19 10.84
N THR A 184 -6.30 9.72 11.21
CA THR A 184 -6.52 8.31 11.57
C THR A 184 -6.21 7.39 10.39
N ASN A 185 -6.69 7.74 9.19
CA ASN A 185 -6.49 6.94 7.98
C ASN A 185 -5.06 7.04 7.42
N LEU A 186 -4.33 8.11 7.71
CA LEU A 186 -2.95 8.35 7.27
C LEU A 186 -1.89 8.00 8.32
N SER A 187 -2.29 7.48 9.48
CA SER A 187 -1.39 7.17 10.60
C SER A 187 -0.25 6.21 10.22
N ASP A 188 -0.53 5.23 9.36
CA ASP A 188 0.44 4.25 8.86
C ASP A 188 1.09 4.64 7.51
N LEU A 189 0.88 5.87 7.03
CA LEU A 189 1.44 6.29 5.74
C LEU A 189 2.97 6.23 5.71
N GLN A 190 3.63 6.56 6.82
CA GLN A 190 5.09 6.44 6.92
C GLN A 190 5.55 4.99 6.78
N GLY A 191 4.87 4.05 7.45
CA GLY A 191 5.16 2.63 7.37
C GLY A 191 5.02 2.11 5.94
N ALA A 192 3.92 2.47 5.27
CA ALA A 192 3.67 2.12 3.87
C ALA A 192 4.75 2.67 2.92
N ILE A 193 5.11 3.96 3.05
CA ILE A 193 6.17 4.59 2.25
C ILE A 193 7.51 3.87 2.47
N LEU A 194 7.86 3.56 3.72
CA LEU A 194 9.09 2.86 4.05
C LEU A 194 9.09 1.40 3.59
N GLN A 195 7.95 0.73 3.56
CA GLN A 195 7.84 -0.61 3.00
C GLN A 195 8.05 -0.59 1.48
N GLN A 196 7.48 0.41 0.81
CA GLN A 196 7.58 0.57 -0.64
C GLN A 196 9.00 0.91 -1.11
N TYR A 197 9.68 1.84 -0.42
CA TYR A 197 11.00 2.35 -0.84
C TYR A 197 12.18 1.84 0.01
N GLY A 198 11.93 1.15 1.11
CA GLY A 198 12.98 0.71 2.02
C GLY A 198 13.82 -0.46 1.51
N GLN A 199 13.31 -1.20 0.51
CA GLN A 199 13.97 -2.36 -0.10
C GLN A 199 14.73 -2.01 -1.39
N THR A 200 14.39 -0.90 -2.05
CA THR A 200 14.96 -0.55 -3.37
C THR A 200 16.34 0.10 -3.28
N MET A 201 16.84 0.42 -2.08
CA MET A 201 18.17 1.02 -1.86
C MET A 201 19.37 0.07 -2.10
N GLY A 202 19.17 -1.06 -2.75
CA GLY A 202 20.20 -2.10 -2.93
C GLY A 202 21.01 -1.99 -4.21
N ASP A 203 20.47 -1.34 -5.25
CA ASP A 203 21.15 -1.17 -6.54
C ASP A 203 21.65 0.27 -6.65
N ASP A 204 22.93 0.46 -6.33
CA ASP A 204 23.66 1.74 -6.27
C ASP A 204 23.77 2.48 -7.62
N ASP A 205 23.17 1.95 -8.70
CA ASP A 205 23.62 2.28 -10.05
C ASP A 205 22.95 3.49 -10.72
N GLU A 206 21.88 4.10 -10.19
CA GLU A 206 21.31 5.29 -10.87
C GLU A 206 20.38 6.20 -10.05
N GLU A 207 20.36 6.12 -8.71
CA GLU A 207 19.51 7.02 -7.91
C GLU A 207 20.12 8.42 -7.72
N ASN A 208 19.26 9.45 -7.79
CA ASN A 208 19.64 10.83 -7.46
C ASN A 208 20.22 10.88 -6.02
N PRO A 209 21.45 11.38 -5.79
CA PRO A 209 22.09 11.31 -4.47
C PRO A 209 21.33 12.09 -3.38
N PHE A 210 20.57 13.11 -3.76
CA PHE A 210 19.69 13.82 -2.85
C PHE A 210 18.47 12.99 -2.44
N PHE A 211 17.97 12.12 -3.33
CA PHE A 211 16.88 11.21 -3.00
C PHE A 211 17.35 10.17 -1.99
N THR A 212 18.48 9.50 -2.22
CA THR A 212 19.04 8.49 -1.30
C THR A 212 19.32 9.09 0.09
N THR A 213 19.92 10.28 0.14
CA THR A 213 20.18 10.99 1.40
C THR A 213 18.86 11.41 2.09
N GLY A 214 17.91 11.93 1.31
CA GLY A 214 16.60 12.34 1.81
C GLY A 214 15.78 11.17 2.37
N LEU A 215 15.76 10.04 1.67
CA LEU A 215 15.06 8.83 2.10
C LEU A 215 15.72 8.20 3.34
N LYS A 216 17.07 8.21 3.42
CA LYS A 216 17.78 7.79 4.64
C LYS A 216 17.42 8.67 5.84
N ALA A 217 17.39 9.99 5.66
CA ALA A 217 16.96 10.92 6.71
C ALA A 217 15.48 10.69 7.10
N PHE A 218 14.62 10.44 6.11
CA PHE A 218 13.20 10.13 6.34
C PHE A 218 13.01 8.86 7.18
N LYS A 219 13.73 7.78 6.85
CA LYS A 219 13.78 6.53 7.64
C LYS A 219 14.29 6.76 9.06
N GLY A 220 15.26 7.66 9.22
CA GLY A 220 15.78 8.09 10.52
C GLY A 220 14.90 9.10 11.27
N THR A 221 13.69 9.41 10.77
CA THR A 221 12.76 10.41 11.31
C THR A 221 13.27 11.87 11.33
N ASP A 222 14.39 12.16 10.68
CA ASP A 222 14.89 13.52 10.48
C ASP A 222 14.16 14.19 9.31
N LEU A 223 12.92 14.63 9.57
CA LEU A 223 12.04 15.23 8.55
C LEU A 223 12.62 16.52 7.96
N LYS A 224 13.43 17.26 8.74
CA LYS A 224 14.03 18.52 8.29
C LYS A 224 15.09 18.27 7.23
N THR A 225 16.00 17.32 7.49
CA THR A 225 17.02 16.91 6.52
C THR A 225 16.38 16.25 5.30
N ALA A 226 15.42 15.33 5.53
CA ALA A 226 14.68 14.67 4.46
C ALA A 226 14.05 15.69 3.49
N LYS A 227 13.30 16.66 4.02
CA LYS A 227 12.67 17.72 3.22
C LYS A 227 13.68 18.54 2.43
N ARG A 228 14.78 18.96 3.05
CA ARG A 228 15.83 19.75 2.39
C ARG A 228 16.36 19.03 1.15
N ASP A 229 16.66 17.75 1.28
CA ASP A 229 17.31 16.96 0.22
C ASP A 229 16.30 16.55 -0.85
N LEU A 230 15.10 16.12 -0.46
CA LEU A 230 14.02 15.82 -1.42
C LEU A 230 13.59 17.04 -2.24
N LEU A 231 13.64 18.25 -1.67
CA LEU A 231 13.42 19.48 -2.44
C LEU A 231 14.51 19.76 -3.49
N GLN A 232 15.71 19.20 -3.36
CA GLN A 232 16.72 19.28 -4.44
C GLN A 232 16.36 18.32 -5.58
N VAL A 233 15.83 17.14 -5.25
CA VAL A 233 15.32 16.18 -6.25
C VAL A 233 14.26 16.84 -7.12
N THR A 234 13.29 17.53 -6.49
CA THR A 234 12.19 18.20 -7.22
C THR A 234 12.64 19.41 -8.04
N LYS A 235 13.85 19.94 -7.85
CA LYS A 235 14.38 21.00 -8.73
C LYS A 235 14.88 20.45 -10.05
N THR A 236 15.45 19.25 -10.04
CA THR A 236 15.95 18.58 -11.25
C THR A 236 14.85 17.80 -11.94
N ASP A 237 13.97 17.16 -11.16
CA ASP A 237 12.82 16.42 -11.64
C ASP A 237 11.59 16.77 -10.78
N PRO A 238 10.79 17.78 -11.17
CA PRO A 238 9.60 18.18 -10.44
C PRO A 238 8.55 17.07 -10.30
N PHE A 239 8.62 16.00 -11.08
CA PHE A 239 7.63 14.94 -11.08
C PHE A 239 8.14 13.65 -10.44
N PHE A 240 9.34 13.63 -9.85
CA PHE A 240 9.92 12.42 -9.23
C PHE A 240 8.96 11.80 -8.19
N PRO A 241 8.26 10.67 -8.50
CA PRO A 241 7.07 10.27 -7.74
C PRO A 241 7.35 9.99 -6.27
N SER A 242 8.43 9.26 -5.96
CA SER A 242 8.79 8.90 -4.59
C SER A 242 9.14 10.13 -3.73
N ALA A 243 9.77 11.15 -4.33
CA ALA A 243 10.08 12.39 -3.62
C ALA A 243 8.81 13.18 -3.33
N GLN A 244 7.87 13.23 -4.28
CA GLN A 244 6.58 13.88 -4.10
C GLN A 244 5.75 13.20 -3.00
N GLU A 245 5.70 11.88 -2.94
CA GLU A 245 4.99 11.16 -1.88
C GLU A 245 5.58 11.44 -0.49
N ILE A 246 6.90 11.36 -0.35
CA ILE A 246 7.57 11.61 0.94
C ILE A 246 7.41 13.08 1.34
N LEU A 247 7.53 14.03 0.41
CA LEU A 247 7.31 15.46 0.69
C LEU A 247 5.88 15.72 1.13
N ALA A 248 4.87 15.07 0.52
CA ALA A 248 3.49 15.17 0.94
C ALA A 248 3.32 14.75 2.41
N TYR A 249 3.92 13.61 2.80
CA TYR A 249 3.91 13.17 4.19
C TYR A 249 4.61 14.17 5.13
N ILE A 250 5.78 14.70 4.74
CA ILE A 250 6.49 15.68 5.58
C ILE A 250 5.65 16.95 5.77
N TYR A 251 5.06 17.49 4.70
CA TYR A 251 4.19 18.66 4.81
C TYR A 251 2.93 18.37 5.65
N PHE A 252 2.39 17.16 5.58
CA PHE A 252 1.32 16.72 6.46
C PHE A 252 1.75 16.77 7.94
N ARG A 253 2.93 16.25 8.29
CA ARG A 253 3.47 16.31 9.67
C ARG A 253 3.75 17.74 10.14
N GLU A 254 4.07 18.65 9.23
CA GLU A 254 4.21 20.09 9.49
C GLU A 254 2.86 20.84 9.54
N LYS A 255 1.73 20.15 9.32
CA LYS A 255 0.38 20.72 9.21
C LYS A 255 0.21 21.72 8.05
N ASN A 256 1.07 21.64 7.05
CA ASN A 256 0.95 22.42 5.81
C ASN A 256 0.12 21.64 4.78
N TYR A 257 -1.18 21.53 5.04
CA TYR A 257 -2.07 20.71 4.22
C TYR A 257 -2.15 21.13 2.74
N PRO A 258 -2.14 22.43 2.38
CA PRO A 258 -2.16 22.82 0.96
C PRO A 258 -0.95 22.29 0.18
N LYS A 259 0.26 22.37 0.75
CA LYS A 259 1.47 21.80 0.12
C LYS A 259 1.47 20.28 0.14
N ALA A 260 0.94 19.68 1.21
CA ALA A 260 0.82 18.24 1.31
C ALA A 260 -0.07 17.68 0.19
N VAL A 261 -1.23 18.30 -0.04
CA VAL A 261 -2.14 17.98 -1.16
C VAL A 261 -1.43 18.14 -2.49
N GLN A 262 -0.78 19.29 -2.73
CA GLN A 262 -0.10 19.55 -4.00
C GLN A 262 0.95 18.49 -4.35
N CYS A 263 1.80 18.13 -3.38
CA CYS A 263 2.78 17.06 -3.56
C CYS A 263 2.10 15.71 -3.81
N TYR A 264 1.05 15.38 -3.07
CA TYR A 264 0.37 14.10 -3.21
C TYR A 264 -0.40 13.98 -4.54
N GLU A 265 -0.98 15.07 -5.05
CA GLU A 265 -1.60 15.12 -6.38
C GLU A 265 -0.59 14.79 -7.47
N SER A 266 0.61 15.38 -7.39
CA SER A 266 1.69 15.11 -8.35
C SER A 266 2.15 13.65 -8.33
N PHE A 267 2.18 13.04 -7.14
CA PHE A 267 2.45 11.61 -7.00
C PHE A 267 1.29 10.77 -7.58
N ALA A 268 0.06 11.03 -7.14
CA ALA A 268 -1.11 10.24 -7.51
C ALA A 268 -1.40 10.29 -9.02
N SER A 269 -1.09 11.40 -9.72
CA SER A 269 -1.25 11.49 -11.17
C SER A 269 -0.32 10.55 -11.97
N GLN A 270 0.73 10.03 -11.33
CA GLN A 270 1.72 9.13 -11.95
C GLN A 270 1.64 7.71 -11.40
N SER A 271 0.88 7.50 -10.32
CA SER A 271 0.74 6.20 -9.69
C SER A 271 -0.34 5.37 -10.39
N ALA A 272 -0.03 4.11 -10.67
CA ALA A 272 -1.02 3.12 -11.09
C ALA A 272 -1.73 2.45 -9.91
N ASP A 273 -1.31 2.74 -8.66
CA ASP A 273 -1.88 2.13 -7.45
C ASP A 273 -3.25 2.77 -7.12
N PRO A 274 -4.36 2.00 -7.12
CA PRO A 274 -5.67 2.51 -6.70
C PRO A 274 -5.70 3.02 -5.25
N ALA A 275 -4.75 2.62 -4.40
CA ALA A 275 -4.64 3.17 -3.05
C ALA A 275 -4.14 4.63 -3.05
N ALA A 276 -3.46 5.09 -4.11
CA ALA A 276 -3.10 6.50 -4.26
C ALA A 276 -4.34 7.39 -4.37
N ASP A 277 -5.37 6.96 -5.12
CA ASP A 277 -6.64 7.69 -5.22
C ASP A 277 -7.35 7.81 -3.86
N TRP A 278 -7.38 6.72 -3.10
CA TRP A 278 -7.96 6.72 -1.76
C TRP A 278 -7.20 7.61 -0.78
N ARG A 279 -5.86 7.58 -0.82
CA ARG A 279 -5.01 8.44 0.03
C ARG A 279 -5.13 9.91 -0.36
N LEU A 280 -5.18 10.23 -1.65
CA LEU A 280 -5.39 11.60 -2.13
C LEU A 280 -6.71 12.17 -1.59
N LEU A 281 -7.77 11.36 -1.55
CA LEU A 281 -9.03 11.75 -0.93
C LEU A 281 -8.87 12.12 0.55
N GLN A 282 -7.99 11.45 1.30
CA GLN A 282 -7.67 11.81 2.69
C GLN A 282 -6.89 13.13 2.78
N PHE A 283 -5.97 13.39 1.85
CA PHE A 283 -5.29 14.69 1.77
C PHE A 283 -6.29 15.82 1.49
N TYR A 284 -7.27 15.61 0.60
CA TYR A 284 -8.34 16.57 0.39
C TYR A 284 -9.20 16.81 1.63
N LEU A 285 -9.44 15.81 2.48
CA LEU A 285 -10.15 16.02 3.76
C LEU A 285 -9.41 16.97 4.70
N MET A 286 -8.08 16.95 4.69
CA MET A 286 -7.27 17.83 5.55
C MET A 286 -7.29 19.28 5.09
N ASP A 287 -7.43 19.50 3.78
CA ASP A 287 -7.55 20.83 3.16
C ASP A 287 -8.96 21.08 2.57
N TYR A 288 -9.98 20.57 3.26
CA TYR A 288 -11.34 20.44 2.71
C TYR A 288 -11.92 21.78 2.22
N GLN A 289 -11.65 22.89 2.90
CA GLN A 289 -12.19 24.20 2.49
C GLN A 289 -11.71 24.62 1.10
N HIS A 290 -10.43 24.40 0.79
CA HIS A 290 -9.83 24.77 -0.50
C HIS A 290 -9.96 23.68 -1.57
N ARG A 291 -10.34 22.46 -1.18
CA ARG A 291 -10.41 21.27 -2.05
C ARG A 291 -11.77 20.60 -2.08
N LYS A 292 -12.83 21.30 -1.66
CA LYS A 292 -14.19 20.74 -1.59
C LYS A 292 -14.66 20.15 -2.93
N ALA A 293 -14.45 20.85 -4.04
CA ALA A 293 -14.88 20.38 -5.36
C ALA A 293 -14.14 19.10 -5.77
N ASP A 294 -12.81 19.09 -5.59
CA ASP A 294 -11.96 17.94 -5.92
C ASP A 294 -12.25 16.75 -5.01
N PHE A 295 -12.46 17.00 -3.72
CA PHE A 295 -12.91 16.00 -2.75
C PHE A 295 -14.23 15.36 -3.19
N SER A 296 -15.28 16.14 -3.45
CA SER A 296 -16.60 15.62 -3.81
C SER A 296 -16.53 14.83 -5.12
N LYS A 297 -15.75 15.30 -6.10
CA LYS A 297 -15.52 14.60 -7.36
C LYS A 297 -14.84 13.24 -7.12
N LYS A 298 -13.69 13.22 -6.44
CA LYS A 298 -12.93 11.99 -6.18
C LYS A 298 -13.72 11.00 -5.30
N LEU A 299 -14.46 11.48 -4.30
CA LEU A 299 -15.35 10.65 -3.49
C LEU A 299 -16.43 10.00 -4.36
N GLY A 300 -17.03 10.77 -5.27
CA GLY A 300 -17.99 10.28 -6.25
C GLY A 300 -17.40 9.16 -7.10
N GLU A 301 -16.23 9.39 -7.68
CA GLU A 301 -15.51 8.40 -8.51
C GLU A 301 -15.21 7.11 -7.75
N ILE A 302 -14.69 7.19 -6.52
CA ILE A 302 -14.33 6.00 -5.73
C ILE A 302 -15.58 5.26 -5.23
N SER A 303 -16.66 5.98 -4.92
CA SER A 303 -17.90 5.39 -4.40
C SER A 303 -18.81 4.76 -5.47
N ASP A 304 -18.50 5.00 -6.75
CA ASP A 304 -19.30 4.55 -7.89
C ASP A 304 -19.30 3.01 -8.02
N PRO A 305 -20.47 2.34 -7.94
CA PRO A 305 -20.57 0.88 -8.10
C PRO A 305 -20.16 0.37 -9.47
N GLU A 306 -20.20 1.18 -10.51
CA GLU A 306 -19.82 0.75 -11.86
C GLU A 306 -18.30 0.67 -12.03
N LYS A 307 -17.54 1.42 -11.22
CA LYS A 307 -16.07 1.50 -11.33
C LYS A 307 -15.31 0.42 -10.56
N GLN A 308 -15.99 -0.35 -9.71
CA GLN A 308 -15.41 -1.46 -8.94
C GLN A 308 -14.10 -1.11 -8.20
N HIS A 309 -14.01 0.08 -7.62
CA HIS A 309 -12.79 0.53 -6.94
C HIS A 309 -12.52 -0.29 -5.67
N ARG A 310 -11.24 -0.63 -5.39
CA ARG A 310 -10.86 -1.43 -4.20
C ARG A 310 -11.35 -0.82 -2.88
N TYR A 311 -11.43 0.51 -2.82
CA TYR A 311 -11.85 1.30 -1.65
C TYR A 311 -13.31 1.79 -1.72
N GLN A 312 -14.16 1.18 -2.56
CA GLN A 312 -15.52 1.65 -2.76
C GLN A 312 -16.35 1.60 -1.45
N LYS A 313 -16.22 0.53 -0.66
CA LYS A 313 -16.99 0.36 0.59
C LYS A 313 -16.63 1.44 1.60
N GLU A 314 -15.35 1.76 1.71
CA GLU A 314 -14.79 2.79 2.56
C GLU A 314 -15.28 4.18 2.12
N ALA A 315 -15.28 4.46 0.82
CA ALA A 315 -15.82 5.71 0.28
C ALA A 315 -17.33 5.87 0.53
N VAL A 316 -18.13 4.81 0.36
CA VAL A 316 -19.57 4.83 0.68
C VAL A 316 -19.79 5.07 2.18
N LYS A 317 -18.98 4.45 3.04
CA LYS A 317 -19.01 4.68 4.49
C LYS A 317 -18.68 6.13 4.83
N LEU A 318 -17.59 6.67 4.27
CA LEU A 318 -17.17 8.06 4.46
C LEU A 318 -18.25 9.04 4.01
N LYS A 319 -18.84 8.83 2.82
CA LYS A 319 -19.96 9.64 2.31
C LYS A 319 -21.14 9.69 3.29
N ARG A 320 -21.48 8.54 3.90
CA ARG A 320 -22.55 8.46 4.91
C ARG A 320 -22.18 9.23 6.18
N GLU A 321 -20.94 9.11 6.65
CA GLU A 321 -20.46 9.81 7.85
C GLU A 321 -20.42 11.32 7.65
N LEU A 322 -20.01 11.80 6.47
CA LEU A 322 -20.05 13.21 6.09
C LEU A 322 -21.48 13.75 6.04
N GLY A 323 -22.42 12.98 5.50
CA GLY A 323 -23.83 13.35 5.50
C GLY A 323 -24.41 13.55 6.91
N LYS A 324 -23.96 12.77 7.90
CA LYS A 324 -24.39 12.92 9.31
C LYS A 324 -23.92 14.25 9.94
N ILE A 325 -22.87 14.86 9.40
CA ILE A 325 -22.34 16.16 9.86
C ILE A 325 -22.68 17.32 8.93
N GLY A 326 -23.62 17.12 7.99
CA GLY A 326 -24.08 18.17 7.08
C GLY A 326 -23.13 18.47 5.93
N ILE A 327 -22.13 17.61 5.69
CA ILE A 327 -21.22 17.71 4.54
C ILE A 327 -21.79 16.82 3.42
N LYS A 328 -22.03 17.43 2.26
CA LYS A 328 -22.65 16.78 1.10
C LYS A 328 -21.65 16.54 -0.01
#